data_AF-A0A7W1ZJP0-F1
#
_entry.id   AF-A0A7W1ZJP0-F1
#
_cell.length_a   1.000
_cell.length_b   1.000
_cell.length_c   1.000
_cell.angle_alpha   90.00
_cell.angle_beta   90.00
_cell.angle_gamma   90.00
#
_symmetry.space_group_name_H-M   'P 1'
#
loop_
_entity.id
_entity.type
_entity.pdbx_description
1 polymer ?
#
loop_
_entity_poly.entity_id
_entity_poly.type
_entity_poly.pdbx_seq_one_letter_code
_entity_poly.pdbx_strand_id
1 'polypeptide(L)'
;MRTAIKLIFCLAIFFAFQTKELSAQVVNNAAGAFPAPDGLILKGTAEVPMSLAKATERYNNYYQASPVEGWTVDNKIIVKEYGKTASLLTYRQPEGQPTSILTFPLPAYDIYPSDDRKNYLYNQDTDGKLNYRMFVWNHESKQSVALTDIGTRSVQPIWSPSGKYVAYSFSAPDTKGMEIAWQNPF
;
A
#
# COMPACT_ATOMS: atom_id res chain seq x y z
N MET A 1 73.18 20.52 26.52
CA MET A 1 73.74 20.43 25.14
C MET A 1 72.87 19.44 24.37
N ARG A 2 72.09 19.87 23.36
CA ARG A 2 72.30 19.58 21.91
C ARG A 2 72.73 18.11 21.70
N THR A 3 71.98 17.22 21.02
CA THR A 3 71.47 17.32 19.64
C THR A 3 70.52 16.14 19.32
N ALA A 4 69.71 16.30 18.28
CA ALA A 4 68.67 15.39 17.77
C ALA A 4 69.20 14.11 17.08
N ILE A 5 68.32 13.13 16.83
CA ILE A 5 67.92 12.64 15.49
C ILE A 5 66.71 11.68 15.61
N LYS A 6 65.75 11.88 14.71
CA LYS A 6 64.45 11.22 14.58
C LYS A 6 64.59 9.79 14.08
N LEU A 7 63.72 8.87 14.55
CA LEU A 7 63.31 7.72 13.74
C LEU A 7 61.80 7.47 13.90
N ILE A 8 61.16 7.39 12.75
CA ILE A 8 59.73 7.29 12.49
C ILE A 8 59.28 5.86 12.76
N PHE A 9 58.29 5.66 13.63
CA PHE A 9 57.56 4.38 13.75
C PHE A 9 56.18 4.54 13.10
N CYS A 10 56.00 3.94 11.93
CA CYS A 10 54.71 3.78 11.29
C CYS A 10 53.88 2.78 12.10
N LEU A 11 52.83 3.27 12.76
CA LEU A 11 51.83 2.44 13.42
C LEU A 11 50.82 1.96 12.35
N ALA A 12 50.95 0.71 11.90
CA ALA A 12 49.96 0.08 11.05
C ALA A 12 48.74 -0.33 11.90
N ILE A 13 47.72 0.53 11.96
CA ILE A 13 46.41 0.16 12.50
C ILE A 13 45.68 -0.63 11.41
N PHE A 14 45.60 -1.95 11.58
CA PHE A 14 44.71 -2.80 10.80
C PHE A 14 43.25 -2.46 11.16
N PHE A 15 42.63 -1.58 10.37
CA PHE A 15 41.18 -1.45 10.36
C PHE A 15 40.60 -2.69 9.67
N ALA A 16 40.19 -3.69 10.45
CA ALA A 16 39.32 -4.74 9.96
C ALA A 16 37.94 -4.12 9.69
N PHE A 17 37.74 -3.59 8.49
CA PHE A 17 36.39 -3.39 7.96
C PHE A 17 35.77 -4.78 7.83
N GLN A 18 34.92 -5.17 8.79
CA GLN A 18 33.92 -6.19 8.52
C GLN A 18 32.98 -5.61 7.47
N THR A 19 33.28 -5.86 6.19
CA THR A 19 32.27 -5.86 5.16
C THR A 19 31.31 -6.98 5.56
N LYS A 20 30.18 -6.63 6.18
CA LYS A 20 29.01 -7.50 6.13
C LYS A 20 28.63 -7.57 4.65
N GLU A 21 29.20 -8.53 3.94
CA GLU A 21 28.60 -8.97 2.70
C GLU A 21 27.18 -9.38 3.07
N LEU A 22 26.19 -8.71 2.49
CA LEU A 22 24.86 -9.25 2.40
C LEU A 22 24.96 -10.49 1.49
N SER A 23 25.44 -11.60 2.04
CA SER A 23 25.25 -12.88 1.40
C SER A 23 23.75 -13.17 1.50
N ALA A 24 23.04 -13.08 0.37
CA ALA A 24 21.71 -13.67 0.29
C ALA A 24 21.87 -15.14 0.67
N GLN A 25 21.41 -15.52 1.87
CA GLN A 25 21.32 -16.93 2.21
C GLN A 25 20.45 -17.59 1.14
N VAL A 26 21.02 -18.55 0.41
CA VAL A 26 20.27 -19.37 -0.51
C VAL A 26 19.22 -20.09 0.32
N VAL A 27 17.95 -19.70 0.17
CA VAL A 27 16.83 -20.39 0.81
C VAL A 27 16.69 -21.74 0.11
N ASN A 28 17.44 -22.74 0.58
CA ASN A 28 17.55 -24.07 -0.02
C ASN A 28 16.29 -24.95 0.11
N ASN A 29 15.16 -24.42 0.59
CA ASN A 29 13.97 -25.22 0.91
C ASN A 29 12.74 -24.81 0.10
N ALA A 30 12.87 -24.74 -1.22
CA ALA A 30 11.74 -24.55 -2.14
C ALA A 30 11.96 -25.31 -3.44
N ALA A 31 11.94 -26.64 -3.38
CA ALA A 31 11.94 -27.47 -4.58
C ALA A 31 10.63 -27.24 -5.37
N GLY A 32 10.73 -27.05 -6.69
CA GLY A 32 9.59 -26.94 -7.60
C GLY A 32 9.48 -25.62 -8.35
N ALA A 33 8.54 -25.58 -9.30
CA ALA A 33 8.19 -24.42 -10.11
C ALA A 33 6.94 -23.73 -9.55
N PHE A 34 6.90 -22.41 -9.64
CA PHE A 34 5.70 -21.62 -9.39
C PHE A 34 4.68 -21.91 -10.50
N PRO A 35 3.42 -22.26 -10.17
CA PRO A 35 2.46 -22.70 -11.16
C PRO A 35 2.03 -21.55 -12.07
N ALA A 36 1.80 -21.85 -13.35
CA ALA A 36 1.12 -20.92 -14.24
C ALA A 36 -0.34 -20.72 -13.79
N PRO A 37 -0.91 -19.51 -13.89
CA PRO A 37 -2.33 -19.28 -13.64
C PRO A 37 -3.22 -20.13 -14.54
N ASP A 38 -4.41 -20.46 -14.05
CA ASP A 38 -5.42 -21.17 -14.83
C ASP A 38 -5.72 -20.42 -16.14
N GLY A 39 -5.71 -21.14 -17.27
CA GLY A 39 -5.92 -20.57 -18.61
C GLY A 39 -4.69 -19.95 -19.28
N LEU A 40 -3.52 -19.93 -18.61
CA LEU A 40 -2.27 -19.48 -19.23
C LEU A 40 -1.44 -20.68 -19.72
N ILE A 41 -1.19 -20.75 -21.04
CA ILE A 41 -0.29 -21.75 -21.63
C ILE A 41 1.08 -21.11 -21.86
N LEU A 42 2.07 -21.57 -21.10
CA LEU A 42 3.47 -21.17 -21.26
C LEU A 42 4.12 -22.00 -22.38
N LYS A 43 4.66 -21.34 -23.41
CA LYS A 43 5.42 -21.97 -24.50
C LYS A 43 6.79 -21.32 -24.63
N GLY A 44 7.85 -22.11 -24.46
CA GLY A 44 9.24 -21.64 -24.63
C GLY A 44 9.76 -20.71 -23.53
N THR A 45 8.99 -20.49 -22.47
CA THR A 45 9.43 -19.74 -21.28
C THR A 45 9.95 -20.71 -20.23
N ALA A 46 11.11 -20.40 -19.63
CA ALA A 46 11.61 -21.17 -18.50
C ALA A 46 10.63 -21.09 -17.31
N GLU A 47 10.54 -22.18 -16.56
CA GLU A 47 9.74 -22.23 -15.34
C GLU A 47 10.28 -21.24 -14.30
N VAL A 48 9.38 -20.58 -13.56
CA VAL A 48 9.76 -19.69 -12.46
C VAL A 48 10.06 -20.55 -11.24
N PRO A 49 11.30 -20.56 -10.70
CA PRO A 49 11.62 -21.36 -9.53
C PRO A 49 10.86 -20.87 -8.28
N MET A 50 10.36 -21.80 -7.45
CA MET A 50 9.74 -21.44 -6.17
C MET A 50 10.69 -20.69 -5.23
N SER A 51 11.99 -20.95 -5.33
CA SER A 51 13.01 -20.20 -4.59
C SER A 51 13.05 -18.72 -4.97
N LEU A 52 12.89 -18.40 -6.26
CA LEU A 52 12.79 -17.02 -6.74
C LEU A 52 11.49 -16.38 -6.26
N ALA A 53 10.35 -17.07 -6.41
CA ALA A 53 9.06 -16.58 -5.95
C ALA A 53 9.08 -16.22 -4.45
N LYS A 54 9.66 -17.08 -3.59
CA LYS A 54 9.87 -16.80 -2.17
C LYS A 54 10.84 -15.64 -1.94
N ALA A 55 11.96 -15.61 -2.65
CA ALA A 55 12.94 -14.53 -2.51
C ALA A 55 12.34 -13.15 -2.84
N THR A 56 11.38 -13.10 -3.75
CA THR A 56 10.70 -11.87 -4.17
C THR A 56 9.39 -11.59 -3.45
N GLU A 57 8.91 -12.49 -2.58
CA GLU A 57 7.60 -12.38 -1.92
C GLU A 57 7.42 -11.03 -1.21
N ARG A 58 8.48 -10.53 -0.56
CA ARG A 58 8.50 -9.22 0.11
C ARG A 58 8.24 -8.01 -0.81
N TYR A 59 8.33 -8.19 -2.12
CA TYR A 59 8.14 -7.15 -3.12
C TYR A 59 6.84 -7.29 -3.90
N ASN A 60 6.15 -8.42 -3.76
CA ASN A 60 4.96 -8.73 -4.57
C ASN A 60 3.67 -8.09 -4.03
N ASN A 61 3.73 -7.37 -2.91
CA ASN A 61 2.58 -6.72 -2.28
C ASN A 61 2.71 -5.19 -2.28
N TYR A 62 3.13 -4.62 -3.41
CA TYR A 62 3.32 -3.17 -3.55
C TYR A 62 2.11 -2.52 -4.23
N TYR A 63 1.12 -2.10 -3.45
CA TYR A 63 0.15 -1.10 -3.89
C TYR A 63 0.72 0.29 -3.59
N GLN A 64 0.77 1.15 -4.62
CA GLN A 64 1.48 2.43 -4.63
C GLN A 64 0.85 3.54 -3.77
N ALA A 65 -0.22 3.28 -3.03
CA ALA A 65 -0.84 4.28 -2.17
C ALA A 65 0.06 4.57 -0.97
N SER A 66 0.17 5.84 -0.57
CA SER A 66 0.85 6.22 0.68
C SER A 66 0.22 5.40 1.81
N PRO A 67 0.94 4.41 2.38
CA PRO A 67 0.35 3.50 3.33
C PRO A 67 0.01 4.27 4.60
N VAL A 68 0.74 5.32 4.95
CA VAL A 68 0.44 6.11 6.15
C VAL A 68 -0.73 7.04 5.89
N GLU A 69 -1.83 6.83 6.61
CA GLU A 69 -2.98 7.73 6.67
C GLU A 69 -2.74 8.88 7.65
N GLY A 70 -2.09 8.58 8.78
CA GLY A 70 -1.91 9.55 9.85
C GLY A 70 -1.64 8.87 11.19
N TRP A 71 -2.06 9.54 12.26
CA TRP A 71 -1.85 9.09 13.63
C TRP A 71 -3.15 9.09 14.42
N THR A 72 -3.25 8.18 15.39
CA THR A 72 -4.25 8.23 16.46
C THR A 72 -3.80 9.20 17.56
N VAL A 73 -4.76 9.61 18.41
CA VAL A 73 -4.47 10.47 19.58
C VAL A 73 -3.55 9.81 20.61
N ASP A 74 -3.48 8.47 20.64
CA ASP A 74 -2.58 7.68 21.48
C ASP A 74 -1.24 7.32 20.78
N ASN A 75 -0.86 8.10 19.75
CA ASN A 75 0.41 8.02 19.03
C ASN A 75 0.67 6.68 18.30
N LYS A 76 -0.38 6.02 17.79
CA LYS A 76 -0.23 4.90 16.86
C LYS A 76 -0.29 5.41 15.43
N ILE A 77 0.49 4.78 14.54
CA ILE A 77 0.45 5.06 13.11
C ILE A 77 -0.75 4.36 12.51
N ILE A 78 -1.56 5.07 11.73
CA ILE A 78 -2.64 4.49 10.94
C ILE A 78 -2.10 4.19 9.54
N VAL A 79 -2.25 2.94 9.12
CA VAL A 79 -1.80 2.43 7.83
C VAL A 79 -2.97 1.91 7.03
N LYS A 80 -3.08 2.34 5.77
CA LYS A 80 -3.94 1.78 4.73
C LYS A 80 -3.22 0.58 4.12
N GLU A 81 -3.84 -0.59 4.24
CA GLU A 81 -3.37 -1.82 3.62
C GLU A 81 -4.26 -2.14 2.43
N TYR A 82 -3.61 -2.39 1.30
CA TYR A 82 -4.25 -2.80 0.04
C TYR A 82 -3.63 -4.13 -0.37
N GLY A 83 -4.40 -5.20 -0.25
CA GLY A 83 -3.97 -6.57 -0.56
C GLY A 83 -5.17 -7.43 -0.92
N LYS A 84 -5.33 -8.57 -0.23
CA LYS A 84 -6.59 -9.36 -0.31
C LYS A 84 -7.79 -8.61 0.27
N THR A 85 -7.56 -7.56 1.05
CA THR A 85 -8.54 -6.64 1.63
C THR A 85 -8.08 -5.19 1.46
N ALA A 86 -9.01 -4.23 1.43
CA ALA A 86 -8.68 -2.86 1.82
C ALA A 86 -8.99 -2.71 3.31
N SER A 87 -7.99 -2.35 4.09
CA SER A 87 -8.08 -2.28 5.55
C SER A 87 -7.38 -1.04 6.09
N LEU A 88 -7.85 -0.54 7.24
CA LEU A 88 -7.13 0.41 8.06
C LEU A 88 -6.58 -0.31 9.28
N LEU A 89 -5.27 -0.23 9.48
CA LEU A 89 -4.53 -0.88 10.54
C LEU A 89 -3.86 0.17 11.43
N THR A 90 -3.67 -0.13 12.71
CA THR A 90 -2.79 0.64 13.59
C THR A 90 -1.52 -0.12 13.92
N TYR A 91 -0.40 0.59 13.94
CA TYR A 91 0.89 0.10 14.41
C TYR A 91 1.36 0.93 15.60
N ARG A 92 1.73 0.26 16.69
CA ARG A 92 2.32 0.92 17.87
C ARG A 92 3.79 1.30 17.66
N GLN A 93 4.50 0.53 16.84
CA GLN A 93 5.90 0.72 16.50
C GLN A 93 6.16 0.12 15.11
N PRO A 94 7.21 0.57 14.39
CA PRO A 94 7.63 -0.05 13.14
C PRO A 94 7.82 -1.57 13.29
N GLU A 95 7.43 -2.34 12.29
CA GLU A 95 7.52 -3.81 12.25
C GLU A 95 6.77 -4.56 13.38
N GLY A 96 6.01 -3.85 14.21
CA GLY A 96 5.14 -4.45 15.21
C GLY A 96 3.90 -5.12 14.59
N GLN A 97 3.22 -5.97 15.36
CA GLN A 97 1.96 -6.57 14.90
C GLN A 97 0.85 -5.50 14.79
N PRO A 98 0.14 -5.42 13.65
CA PRO A 98 -0.94 -4.45 13.49
C PRO A 98 -2.21 -4.84 14.25
N THR A 99 -3.03 -3.85 14.58
CA THR A 99 -4.43 -4.05 14.98
C THR A 99 -5.35 -3.49 13.91
N SER A 100 -6.32 -4.27 13.42
CA SER A 100 -7.31 -3.79 12.46
C SER A 100 -8.30 -2.81 13.10
N ILE A 101 -8.49 -1.66 12.45
CA ILE A 101 -9.51 -0.65 12.78
C ILE A 101 -10.79 -0.96 12.00
N LEU A 102 -10.63 -1.22 10.71
CA LEU A 102 -11.73 -1.35 9.75
C LEU A 102 -11.28 -2.16 8.53
N THR A 103 -12.20 -2.97 8.00
CA THR A 103 -12.07 -3.67 6.72
C THR A 103 -13.21 -3.27 5.81
N PHE A 104 -12.92 -3.03 4.54
CA PHE A 104 -13.90 -2.62 3.53
C PHE A 104 -14.33 -3.81 2.65
N PRO A 105 -15.54 -3.76 2.07
CA PRO A 105 -15.98 -4.74 1.07
C PRO A 105 -15.04 -4.83 -0.12
N LEU A 106 -14.92 -6.02 -0.74
CA LEU A 106 -13.97 -6.27 -1.81
C LEU A 106 -14.58 -6.23 -3.22
N PRO A 107 -13.81 -5.79 -4.24
CA PRO A 107 -12.44 -5.25 -4.18
C PRO A 107 -12.40 -3.75 -3.91
N ALA A 108 -11.88 -3.30 -2.76
CA ALA A 108 -11.66 -1.88 -2.48
C ALA A 108 -10.22 -1.46 -2.82
N TYR A 109 -10.06 -0.30 -3.44
CA TYR A 109 -8.79 0.15 -4.04
C TYR A 109 -8.15 1.30 -3.29
N ASP A 110 -8.92 2.31 -2.91
CA ASP A 110 -8.44 3.49 -2.18
C ASP A 110 -9.37 3.81 -1.02
N ILE A 111 -8.86 4.47 0.02
CA ILE A 111 -9.62 4.82 1.23
C ILE A 111 -9.35 6.28 1.57
N TYR A 112 -10.40 7.07 1.79
CA TYR A 112 -10.34 8.51 2.09
C TYR A 112 -11.20 8.83 3.32
N PRO A 113 -10.58 8.97 4.50
CA PRO A 113 -11.30 9.30 5.72
C PRO A 113 -11.83 10.73 5.71
N SER A 114 -12.98 10.96 6.34
CA SER A 114 -13.37 12.29 6.80
C SER A 114 -12.45 12.75 7.94
N ASP A 115 -12.37 14.07 8.19
CA ASP A 115 -11.51 14.64 9.24
C ASP A 115 -11.80 14.05 10.63
N ASP A 116 -13.08 13.76 10.93
CA ASP A 116 -13.53 13.14 12.17
C ASP A 116 -13.42 11.59 12.18
N ARG A 117 -13.02 10.99 11.05
CA ARG A 117 -12.87 9.55 10.83
C ARG A 117 -14.13 8.72 11.13
N LYS A 118 -15.31 9.34 11.08
CA LYS A 118 -16.60 8.64 11.19
C LYS A 118 -17.06 8.07 9.86
N ASN A 119 -16.64 8.69 8.76
CA ASN A 119 -17.01 8.30 7.41
C ASN A 119 -15.76 8.12 6.55
N TYR A 120 -15.87 7.24 5.57
CA TYR A 120 -14.76 6.90 4.69
C TYR A 120 -15.29 6.78 3.28
N LEU A 121 -14.64 7.41 2.31
CA LEU A 121 -14.86 7.07 0.92
C LEU A 121 -13.94 5.94 0.54
N TYR A 122 -14.42 5.06 -0.32
CA TYR A 122 -13.57 4.09 -0.96
C TYR A 122 -14.00 3.88 -2.41
N ASN A 123 -13.02 3.46 -3.20
CA ASN A 123 -13.23 3.10 -4.59
C ASN A 123 -13.31 1.58 -4.74
N GLN A 124 -14.26 1.11 -5.53
CA GLN A 124 -14.43 -0.31 -5.81
C GLN A 124 -14.59 -0.53 -7.31
N ASP A 125 -13.91 -1.55 -7.84
CA ASP A 125 -14.22 -2.04 -9.18
C ASP A 125 -15.42 -2.98 -9.10
N THR A 126 -16.57 -2.47 -9.57
CA THR A 126 -17.84 -3.22 -9.51
C THR A 126 -18.21 -3.90 -10.83
N ASP A 127 -17.54 -3.58 -11.94
CA ASP A 127 -17.88 -4.06 -13.27
C ASP A 127 -16.73 -4.77 -14.00
N GLY A 128 -15.56 -4.87 -13.37
CA GLY A 128 -14.37 -5.53 -13.92
C GLY A 128 -13.69 -4.74 -15.01
N LYS A 129 -14.09 -3.48 -15.24
CA LYS A 129 -13.55 -2.60 -16.27
C LYS A 129 -12.67 -1.50 -15.67
N LEU A 130 -12.35 -1.60 -14.37
CA LEU A 130 -11.64 -0.57 -13.62
C LEU A 130 -12.40 0.77 -13.63
N ASN A 131 -13.73 0.74 -13.79
CA ASN A 131 -14.57 1.90 -13.57
C ASN A 131 -14.76 2.04 -12.07
N TYR A 132 -13.75 2.60 -11.40
CA TYR A 132 -13.67 2.72 -9.95
C TYR A 132 -14.88 3.51 -9.41
N ARG A 133 -15.91 2.78 -9.02
CA ARG A 133 -17.14 3.34 -8.47
C ARG A 133 -16.86 3.79 -7.04
N MET A 134 -17.40 4.94 -6.66
CA MET A 134 -17.18 5.51 -5.34
C MET A 134 -18.31 5.14 -4.39
N PHE A 135 -17.93 4.82 -3.17
CA PHE A 135 -18.83 4.48 -2.07
C PHE A 135 -18.47 5.29 -0.84
N VAL A 136 -19.48 5.60 -0.03
CA VAL A 136 -19.32 6.09 1.33
C VAL A 136 -19.59 4.97 2.31
N TRP A 137 -18.66 4.76 3.24
CA TRP A 137 -18.76 3.85 4.36
C TRP A 137 -18.99 4.64 5.64
N ASN A 138 -20.02 4.28 6.39
CA ASN A 138 -20.27 4.82 7.72
C ASN A 138 -19.74 3.85 8.80
N HIS A 139 -18.87 4.35 9.68
CA HIS A 139 -18.22 3.52 10.70
C HIS A 139 -19.17 3.02 11.79
N GLU A 140 -20.19 3.80 12.15
CA GLU A 140 -21.11 3.46 13.24
C GLU A 140 -22.13 2.41 12.76
N SER A 141 -22.76 2.64 11.61
CA SER A 141 -23.77 1.71 11.07
C SER A 141 -23.18 0.47 10.40
N LYS A 142 -21.88 0.49 10.07
CA LYS A 142 -21.20 -0.56 9.30
C LYS A 142 -21.82 -0.81 7.93
N GLN A 143 -22.29 0.25 7.28
CA GLN A 143 -22.95 0.18 5.97
C GLN A 143 -22.19 0.99 4.91
N SER A 144 -22.27 0.52 3.67
CA SER A 144 -21.79 1.22 2.48
C SER A 144 -22.96 1.73 1.66
N VAL A 145 -22.85 2.94 1.12
CA VAL A 145 -23.79 3.48 0.14
C VAL A 145 -22.99 3.91 -1.09
N ALA A 146 -23.49 3.59 -2.28
CA ALA A 146 -22.86 4.03 -3.51
C ALA A 146 -23.07 5.54 -3.69
N LEU A 147 -21.98 6.26 -3.94
CA LEU A 147 -22.00 7.70 -4.16
C LEU A 147 -22.14 8.06 -5.64
N THR A 148 -21.66 7.18 -6.52
CA THR A 148 -21.67 7.39 -7.97
C THR A 148 -22.44 6.27 -8.69
N ASP A 149 -22.90 6.56 -9.90
CA ASP A 149 -23.60 5.60 -10.73
C ASP A 149 -22.69 4.45 -11.22
N ILE A 150 -23.34 3.38 -11.67
CA ILE A 150 -22.66 2.22 -12.28
C ILE A 150 -22.02 2.65 -13.59
N GLY A 151 -20.78 2.20 -13.84
CA GLY A 151 -20.01 2.53 -15.04
C GLY A 151 -19.32 3.90 -14.98
N THR A 152 -19.56 4.69 -13.94
CA THR A 152 -18.85 5.94 -13.72
C THR A 152 -17.52 5.68 -13.03
N ARG A 153 -16.42 6.07 -13.68
CA ARG A 153 -15.09 6.07 -13.05
C ARG A 153 -14.96 7.34 -12.22
N SER A 154 -14.80 7.21 -10.91
CA SER A 154 -14.67 8.34 -9.97
C SER A 154 -13.40 8.20 -9.17
N VAL A 155 -12.63 9.28 -9.02
CA VAL A 155 -11.28 9.24 -8.43
C VAL A 155 -10.98 10.50 -7.62
N GLN A 156 -9.95 10.39 -6.77
CA GLN A 156 -9.36 11.51 -6.03
C GLN A 156 -10.38 12.35 -5.25
N PRO A 157 -11.28 11.73 -4.46
CA PRO A 157 -12.20 12.49 -3.66
C PRO A 157 -11.49 13.23 -2.53
N ILE A 158 -12.08 14.35 -2.13
CA ILE A 158 -11.73 15.09 -0.93
C ILE A 158 -12.99 15.41 -0.14
N TRP A 159 -12.91 15.26 1.18
CA TRP A 159 -13.94 15.73 2.08
C TRP A 159 -13.80 17.24 2.29
N SER A 160 -14.92 17.94 2.38
CA SER A 160 -14.95 19.28 2.97
C SER A 160 -14.53 19.22 4.45
N PRO A 161 -13.92 20.28 5.03
CA PRO A 161 -13.49 20.27 6.43
C PRO A 161 -14.62 19.99 7.45
N SER A 162 -15.87 20.29 7.08
CA SER A 162 -17.04 19.99 7.91
C SER A 162 -17.53 18.55 7.78
N GLY A 163 -16.97 17.77 6.85
CA GLY A 163 -17.42 16.41 6.51
C GLY A 163 -18.77 16.35 5.79
N LYS A 164 -19.42 17.48 5.50
CA LYS A 164 -20.77 17.52 4.93
C LYS A 164 -20.82 17.28 3.42
N TYR A 165 -19.75 17.65 2.72
CA TYR A 165 -19.66 17.53 1.27
C TYR A 165 -18.40 16.78 0.86
N VAL A 166 -18.47 16.19 -0.32
CA VAL A 166 -17.35 15.53 -1.00
C VAL A 166 -17.23 16.14 -2.38
N ALA A 167 -16.00 16.50 -2.79
CA ALA A 167 -15.67 16.82 -4.17
C ALA A 167 -14.83 15.70 -4.77
N TYR A 168 -15.00 15.38 -6.05
CA TYR A 168 -14.29 14.30 -6.72
C TYR A 168 -14.22 14.53 -8.23
N SER A 169 -13.26 13.87 -8.88
CA SER A 169 -13.19 13.84 -10.34
C SER A 169 -13.91 12.59 -10.85
N PHE A 170 -14.69 12.70 -11.93
CA PHE A 170 -15.36 11.55 -12.53
C PHE A 170 -15.41 11.60 -14.06
N SER A 171 -15.61 10.44 -14.69
CA SER A 171 -15.97 10.30 -16.10
C SER A 171 -17.13 9.31 -16.21
N ALA A 172 -18.28 9.79 -16.69
CA ALA A 172 -19.41 8.93 -17.01
C ALA A 172 -19.22 8.23 -18.38
N PRO A 173 -19.93 7.12 -18.66
CA PRO A 173 -19.73 6.31 -19.87
C PRO A 173 -19.76 7.05 -21.21
N ASP A 174 -20.47 8.18 -21.28
CA ASP A 174 -20.69 8.99 -22.48
C ASP A 174 -19.89 10.31 -22.51
N THR A 175 -19.01 10.53 -21.51
CA THR A 175 -18.19 11.74 -21.41
C THR A 175 -16.82 11.56 -22.10
N LYS A 176 -16.29 12.65 -22.68
CA LYS A 176 -14.98 12.65 -23.36
C LYS A 176 -13.82 13.14 -22.49
N GLY A 177 -13.95 13.08 -21.16
CA GLY A 177 -12.93 13.58 -20.24
C GLY A 177 -13.32 13.42 -18.78
N MET A 178 -12.46 13.96 -17.91
CA MET A 178 -12.72 14.06 -16.48
C MET A 178 -13.46 15.37 -16.18
N GLU A 179 -14.55 15.25 -15.44
CA GLU A 179 -15.30 16.35 -14.86
C GLU A 179 -15.10 16.38 -13.34
N ILE A 180 -15.44 17.51 -12.71
CA ILE A 180 -15.41 17.65 -11.25
C ILE A 180 -16.84 17.82 -10.76
N ALA A 181 -17.22 17.00 -9.79
CA ALA A 181 -18.50 17.10 -9.10
C ALA A 181 -18.28 17.27 -7.60
N TRP A 182 -19.30 17.78 -6.91
CA TRP A 182 -19.38 17.74 -5.46
C TRP A 182 -20.83 17.50 -5.02
N GLN A 183 -21.01 16.79 -3.91
CA GLN A 183 -22.34 16.50 -3.37
C GLN A 183 -22.28 16.19 -1.87
N ASN A 184 -23.45 16.20 -1.23
CA ASN A 184 -23.61 15.62 0.11
C ASN A 184 -23.75 14.09 -0.04
N PRO A 185 -22.88 13.27 0.56
CA PRO A 185 -22.94 11.82 0.43
C PRO A 185 -24.00 11.13 1.31
N PHE A 186 -24.79 11.88 2.09
CA PHE A 186 -25.83 11.39 3.00
C PHE A 186 -27.20 11.99 2.73
#